data_AF-A0A5C6N0U2-F1
#
_entry.id   AF-A0A5C6N0U2-F1
#
_cell.length_a   1.000
_cell.length_b   1.000
_cell.length_c   1.000
_cell.angle_alpha   90.00
_cell.angle_beta   90.00
_cell.angle_gamma   90.00
#
_symmetry.space_group_name_H-M   'P 1'
#
loop_
_entity.id
_entity.type
_entity.pdbx_description
1 polymer ?
#
loop_
_entity_poly.entity_id
_entity_poly.type
_entity_poly.pdbx_seq_one_letter_code
_entity_poly.pdbx_strand_id
1 'polypeptide(L)'
;MKTLERLFLNLLRPQVQHTEDSSQFAYRDKVGVEDAIIYLLHRVHSHLDKGSGTARILCLDFSSAFNTIQPLVLQDKLLQMRVLDLQLPHRQAAVRQDEGHHV
;
A
#
# COMPACT_ATOMS: atom_id res chain seq x y z
N MET A 1 -9.73 -23.00 5.60
CA MET A 1 -10.07 -21.56 5.66
C MET A 1 -9.43 -20.69 4.58
N LYS A 2 -8.68 -21.23 3.60
CA LYS A 2 -8.06 -20.43 2.51
C LYS A 2 -9.00 -20.06 1.35
N THR A 3 -10.24 -20.55 1.35
CA THR A 3 -11.20 -20.31 0.24
C THR A 3 -11.78 -18.90 0.32
N LEU A 4 -12.12 -18.45 1.52
CA LEU A 4 -12.65 -17.10 1.75
C LEU A 4 -11.59 -16.03 1.45
N GLU A 5 -10.34 -16.23 1.89
CA GLU A 5 -9.21 -15.37 1.57
C GLU A 5 -9.00 -15.24 0.05
N ARG A 6 -9.03 -16.37 -0.67
CA ARG A 6 -8.90 -16.36 -2.14
C ARG A 6 -10.06 -15.66 -2.83
N LEU A 7 -11.28 -15.82 -2.31
CA LEU A 7 -12.45 -15.11 -2.81
C LEU A 7 -12.29 -13.60 -2.63
N PHE A 8 -11.93 -13.14 -1.42
CA PHE A 8 -11.68 -11.72 -1.16
C PHE A 8 -10.53 -11.17 -1.99
N LEU A 9 -9.42 -11.90 -2.13
CA LEU A 9 -8.29 -11.47 -2.94
C LEU A 9 -8.72 -11.20 -4.40
N ASN A 10 -9.53 -12.08 -4.98
CA ASN A 10 -10.05 -11.91 -6.34
C ASN A 10 -10.96 -10.68 -6.47
N LEU A 11 -11.70 -10.31 -5.42
CA LEU A 11 -12.56 -9.13 -5.39
C LEU A 11 -11.77 -7.82 -5.21
N LEU A 12 -10.75 -7.84 -4.34
CA LEU A 12 -9.96 -6.66 -3.96
C LEU A 12 -8.91 -6.30 -5.02
N ARG A 13 -8.33 -7.29 -5.71
CA ARG A 13 -7.22 -7.08 -6.64
C ARG A 13 -7.53 -6.06 -7.76
N PRO A 14 -8.69 -6.11 -8.45
CA PRO A 14 -9.03 -5.10 -9.45
C PRO A 14 -9.18 -3.70 -8.87
N GLN A 15 -9.62 -3.59 -7.62
CA GLN A 15 -9.84 -2.31 -6.95
C GLN A 15 -8.52 -1.63 -6.58
N VAL A 16 -7.49 -2.38 -6.23
CA VAL A 16 -6.15 -1.83 -5.91
C VAL A 16 -5.23 -1.67 -7.12
N GLN A 17 -5.58 -2.23 -8.28
CA GLN A 17 -4.68 -2.26 -9.43
C GLN A 17 -4.21 -0.87 -9.88
N HIS A 18 -5.09 0.13 -9.80
CA HIS A 18 -4.76 1.52 -10.16
C HIS A 18 -3.80 2.22 -9.18
N THR A 19 -3.60 1.63 -8.00
CA THR A 19 -2.73 2.14 -6.93
C THR A 19 -1.39 1.40 -6.84
N GLU A 20 -1.19 0.37 -7.66
CA GLU A 20 0.08 -0.37 -7.67
C GLU A 20 1.23 0.55 -8.10
N ASP A 21 2.30 0.57 -7.30
CA ASP A 21 3.52 1.27 -7.68
C ASP A 21 4.21 0.51 -8.83
N SER A 22 4.59 1.26 -9.86
CA SER A 22 5.47 0.80 -10.94
C SER A 22 6.73 0.06 -10.45
N SER A 23 7.27 0.45 -9.29
CA SER A 23 8.46 -0.13 -8.67
C SER A 23 8.15 -1.22 -7.63
N GLN A 24 6.88 -1.65 -7.51
CA GLN A 24 6.52 -2.82 -6.71
C GLN A 24 6.74 -4.09 -7.53
N PHE A 25 7.59 -4.98 -7.01
CA PHE A 25 7.88 -6.29 -7.62
C PHE A 25 7.21 -7.45 -6.89
N ALA A 26 7.10 -7.35 -5.55
CA ALA A 26 6.49 -8.39 -4.74
C ALA A 26 4.96 -8.42 -4.86
N TYR A 27 4.38 -9.61 -4.68
CA TYR A 27 2.93 -9.86 -4.66
C TYR A 27 2.17 -9.49 -5.95
N ARG A 28 2.88 -9.35 -7.07
CA ARG A 28 2.29 -9.13 -8.41
C ARG A 28 2.31 -10.42 -9.22
N ASP A 29 1.36 -10.52 -10.15
CA ASP A 29 1.31 -11.70 -11.03
C ASP A 29 2.49 -11.62 -12.00
N LYS A 30 3.21 -12.74 -12.16
CA LYS A 30 4.33 -12.88 -13.12
C LYS A 30 5.51 -11.92 -12.90
N VAL A 31 5.66 -11.35 -11.71
CA VAL A 31 6.82 -10.54 -11.32
C VAL A 31 7.47 -11.17 -10.09
N GLY A 32 8.80 -11.33 -10.15
CA GLY A 32 9.61 -12.01 -9.15
C GLY A 32 10.73 -11.16 -8.57
N VAL A 33 11.59 -11.81 -7.79
CA VAL A 33 12.76 -11.16 -7.15
C VAL A 33 13.80 -10.81 -8.20
N GLU A 34 13.93 -11.64 -9.23
CA GLU A 34 14.84 -11.45 -10.36
C GLU A 34 14.53 -10.16 -11.11
N ASP A 35 13.25 -9.83 -11.32
CA ASP A 35 12.84 -8.57 -11.95
C ASP A 35 13.28 -7.35 -11.12
N ALA A 36 13.17 -7.43 -9.80
CA ALA A 36 13.62 -6.37 -8.90
C ALA A 36 15.14 -6.18 -8.95
N ILE A 37 15.90 -7.28 -8.96
CA ILE A 37 17.37 -7.26 -9.06
C ILE A 37 17.80 -6.68 -10.41
N ILE A 38 17.23 -7.17 -11.51
CA ILE A 38 17.53 -6.68 -12.87
C ILE A 38 17.21 -5.20 -12.97
N TYR A 39 16.05 -4.76 -12.48
CA TYR A 39 15.65 -3.35 -12.49
C TYR A 39 16.63 -2.48 -11.70
N LEU A 40 17.00 -2.89 -10.48
CA LEU A 40 17.95 -2.16 -9.63
C LEU A 40 19.33 -2.05 -10.30
N LEU A 41 19.86 -3.17 -10.80
CA LEU A 41 21.15 -3.21 -11.49
C LEU A 41 21.14 -2.31 -12.72
N HIS A 42 20.11 -2.42 -13.57
CA HIS A 42 19.96 -1.58 -14.75
C HIS A 42 19.96 -0.09 -14.38
N ARG A 43 19.25 0.30 -13.32
CA ARG A 43 19.18 1.69 -12.86
C ARG A 43 20.51 2.20 -12.33
N VAL A 44 21.25 1.37 -11.59
CA VAL A 44 22.59 1.68 -11.08
C VAL A 44 23.58 1.83 -12.24
N HIS A 45 23.65 0.86 -13.16
CA HIS A 45 24.54 0.90 -14.31
C HIS A 45 24.25 2.11 -15.22
N SER A 46 22.98 2.32 -15.58
CA SER A 46 22.57 3.46 -16.41
C SER A 46 22.90 4.82 -15.79
N HIS A 47 23.00 4.90 -14.46
CA HIS A 47 23.45 6.10 -13.76
C HIS A 47 24.98 6.25 -13.83
N LEU A 48 25.73 5.17 -13.58
CA LEU A 48 27.20 5.18 -13.57
C LEU A 48 27.79 5.38 -14.97
N ASP A 49 27.14 4.86 -16.01
CA ASP A 49 27.56 4.99 -17.42
C ASP A 49 27.51 6.44 -17.92
N LYS A 50 26.80 7.34 -17.22
CA LYS A 50 26.76 8.77 -17.53
C LYS A 50 28.01 9.54 -17.07
N GLY A 51 28.96 8.86 -16.40
CA GLY A 51 30.26 9.38 -15.97
C GLY A 51 30.32 9.82 -14.50
N SER A 52 31.50 9.66 -13.87
CA SER A 52 31.95 10.11 -12.53
C SER A 52 30.99 10.10 -11.33
N GLY A 53 29.85 9.41 -11.42
CA GLY A 53 28.87 9.29 -10.34
C GLY A 53 29.21 8.16 -9.36
N THR A 54 28.58 8.17 -8.19
CA THR A 54 28.58 7.06 -7.24
C THR A 54 27.15 6.62 -6.98
N ALA A 55 26.88 5.32 -7.00
CA ALA A 55 25.59 4.80 -6.56
C ALA A 55 25.63 4.48 -5.05
N ARG A 56 24.58 4.89 -4.33
CA ARG A 56 24.36 4.52 -2.93
C ARG A 56 22.99 3.86 -2.83
N ILE A 57 22.93 2.71 -2.17
CA ILE A 57 21.70 1.94 -1.98
C ILE A 57 21.36 1.96 -0.50
N LEU A 58 20.16 2.40 -0.16
CA LEU A 58 19.61 2.33 1.19
C LEU A 58 18.73 1.08 1.28
N CYS A 59 19.12 0.15 2.14
CA CYS A 59 18.33 -1.05 2.43
C CYS A 59 17.48 -0.78 3.68
N LEU A 60 16.16 -0.79 3.53
CA LEU A 60 15.19 -0.66 4.62
C LEU A 60 14.37 -1.94 4.70
N ASP A 61 14.08 -2.38 5.93
CA ASP A 61 13.18 -3.49 6.18
C ASP A 61 12.35 -3.24 7.44
N PHE A 62 11.16 -3.84 7.50
CA PHE A 62 10.25 -3.75 8.63
C PHE A 62 10.33 -5.02 9.47
N SER A 63 10.70 -4.90 10.74
CA SER A 63 10.61 -6.02 11.68
C SER A 63 9.15 -6.46 11.84
N SER A 64 8.85 -7.67 11.37
CA SER A 64 7.51 -8.25 11.48
C SER A 64 6.40 -7.37 10.85
N ALA A 65 6.59 -6.98 9.59
CA ALA A 65 5.70 -6.05 8.86
C ALA A 65 4.20 -6.33 9.06
N PHE A 66 3.75 -7.58 8.92
CA PHE A 66 2.33 -7.93 9.04
C PHE A 66 1.81 -7.88 10.48
N ASN A 67 2.65 -8.20 11.47
CA ASN A 67 2.26 -8.18 12.88
C ASN A 67 2.20 -6.75 13.44
N THR A 68 2.82 -5.78 12.76
CA THR A 68 2.89 -4.37 13.17
C THR A 68 1.89 -3.49 12.41
N ILE A 69 1.07 -4.06 11.53
CA ILE A 69 0.01 -3.33 10.82
C ILE A 69 -0.99 -2.76 11.85
N GLN A 70 -1.17 -1.45 11.83
CA GLN A 70 -2.19 -0.77 12.63
C GLN A 70 -3.54 -0.80 11.90
N PRO A 71 -4.58 -1.47 12.42
CA PRO A 71 -5.84 -1.67 11.70
C PRO A 71 -6.55 -0.38 11.29
N LEU A 72 -6.55 0.64 12.15
CA LEU A 72 -7.20 1.93 11.86
C LEU A 72 -6.49 2.68 10.72
N VAL A 73 -5.16 2.67 10.71
CA VAL A 73 -4.37 3.29 9.63
C VAL A 73 -4.56 2.54 8.32
N LEU A 74 -4.61 1.20 8.37
CA LEU A 74 -4.89 0.39 7.18
C LEU A 74 -6.31 0.68 6.65
N GLN A 75 -7.31 0.76 7.51
CA GLN A 75 -8.68 1.08 7.14
C GLN A 75 -8.77 2.43 6.42
N ASP A 76 -8.17 3.48 7.00
CA ASP A 76 -8.18 4.82 6.40
C ASP A 76 -7.51 4.82 5.02
N LYS A 77 -6.39 4.11 4.87
CA LYS A 77 -5.72 3.94 3.56
C LYS A 77 -6.60 3.21 2.55
N LEU A 78 -7.27 2.12 2.93
CA LEU A 78 -8.15 1.37 2.03
C LEU A 78 -9.37 2.18 1.58
N LEU A 79 -9.90 3.03 2.47
CA LEU A 79 -10.97 3.99 2.13
C LEU A 79 -10.47 5.06 1.15
N GLN A 80 -9.29 5.62 1.38
CA GLN A 80 -8.67 6.59 0.46
C GLN A 80 -8.42 6.00 -0.93
N MET A 81 -8.00 4.73 -0.98
CA MET A 81 -7.77 3.97 -2.21
C MET A 81 -9.07 3.48 -2.88
N ARG A 82 -10.25 3.77 -2.29
CA ARG A 82 -11.58 3.34 -2.78
C ARG A 82 -11.70 1.82 -3.00
N VAL A 83 -10.96 1.05 -2.19
CA VAL A 83 -11.03 -0.41 -2.21
C VAL A 83 -12.32 -0.88 -1.55
N LEU A 84 -12.77 -0.14 -0.54
CA LEU A 84 -13.98 -0.44 0.20
C LEU A 84 -15.09 0.55 -0.16
N ASP A 85 -15.54 0.54 -1.42
CA ASP A 85 -16.85 1.13 -1.80
C ASP A 85 -18.02 0.24 -1.30
N LEU A 86 -17.91 -0.33 -0.10
CA LEU A 86 -19.10 -0.58 0.69
C LEU A 86 -19.53 0.80 1.19
N GLN A 87 -20.67 1.29 0.74
CA GLN A 87 -21.34 2.46 1.29
C GLN A 87 -21.56 2.26 2.79
N LEU A 88 -20.54 2.58 3.59
CA LEU A 88 -20.69 2.72 5.04
C LEU A 88 -21.44 4.04 5.23
N PRO A 89 -22.68 4.00 5.74
CA PRO A 89 -23.46 5.21 5.93
C PRO A 89 -22.71 6.16 6.85
N HIS A 90 -22.51 7.37 6.32
CA HIS A 90 -22.03 8.60 6.92
C HIS A 90 -21.61 8.55 8.39
N ARG A 91 -20.32 8.78 8.64
CA ARG A 91 -19.80 9.27 9.92
C ARG A 91 -20.12 10.77 10.08
N GLN A 92 -21.38 11.15 9.90
CA GLN A 92 -21.94 12.45 10.30
C GLN A 92 -22.90 12.22 11.47
N ALA A 93 -22.38 12.12 12.70
CA ALA A 93 -23.12 12.38 13.94
C ALA A 93 -22.22 12.09 15.14
N ALA A 94 -21.36 13.03 15.53
CA ALA A 94 -20.84 13.11 16.91
C ALA A 94 -20.12 14.45 17.19
N VAL A 95 -20.56 15.56 16.60
CA VAL A 95 -20.16 16.91 17.06
C VAL A 95 -21.34 17.86 16.91
N ARG A 96 -22.46 17.56 17.57
CA ARG A 96 -23.49 18.54 17.95
C ARG A 96 -24.27 17.97 19.13
N GLN A 97 -23.88 18.36 20.33
CA GLN A 97 -24.71 18.64 21.51
C GLN A 97 -23.79 18.76 22.71
N ASP A 98 -23.17 19.93 22.86
CA ASP A 98 -22.87 20.48 24.18
C ASP A 98 -22.81 22.01 24.09
N GLU A 99 -23.97 22.61 23.81
CA GLU A 99 -24.23 23.96 24.32
C GLU A 99 -25.37 23.82 25.31
N GLY A 100 -24.99 23.41 26.51
CA GLY A 100 -25.80 23.50 27.70
C GLY A 100 -26.15 24.95 27.99
N HIS A 101 -27.44 25.15 28.24
CA HIS A 101 -28.00 26.24 29.02
C HIS A 101 -27.03 26.78 30.08
N HIS A 102 -26.75 28.07 30.03
CA HIS A 102 -26.42 28.84 31.22
C HIS A 102 -27.11 30.21 31.15
N VAL A 103 -28.20 30.30 31.93
CA VAL A 103 -28.83 31.47 32.59
C VAL A 103 -29.17 32.69 31.75
#